data_AF-A0A9J6G3P2-F1
#
_entry.id   AF-A0A9J6G3P2-F1
#
_cell.length_a   1.000
_cell.length_b   1.000
_cell.length_c   1.000
_cell.angle_alpha   90.00
_cell.angle_beta   90.00
_cell.angle_gamma   90.00
#
_symmetry.space_group_name_H-M   'P 1'
#
loop_
_entity.id
_entity.type
_entity.pdbx_description
1 polymer ?
#
loop_
_entity_poly.entity_id
_entity_poly.type
_entity_poly.pdbx_seq_one_letter_code
_entity_poly.pdbx_strand_id
1 'polypeptide(L)'
;MTPSSQAHSVDPKVTGAKLYGGTQGRFIRTGLWSVSRHPNYFGEIVLWLGLYLSASSVFLRTEYLCVLCPVADLLLITRVTGVPRLEEAAFRRWGHDPAYHEYLRSTALLVPYLW
;
A
#
# COMPACT_ATOMS: atom_id res chain seq x y z
N MET A 1 25.23 36.91 47.93
CA MET A 1 24.87 36.92 46.49
C MET A 1 24.98 35.49 45.99
N THR A 2 23.89 34.73 46.11
CA THR A 2 23.75 33.35 45.62
C THR A 2 22.84 33.40 44.40
N PRO A 3 23.24 32.88 43.22
CA PRO A 3 22.34 32.80 42.08
C PRO A 3 21.44 31.57 42.24
N SER A 4 20.14 31.85 42.29
CA SER A 4 19.05 30.90 42.35
C SER A 4 19.10 29.95 41.14
N SER A 5 19.23 28.66 41.42
CA SER A 5 19.10 27.56 40.46
C SER A 5 17.72 27.63 39.79
N GLN A 6 17.69 28.00 38.51
CA GLN A 6 16.49 27.90 37.69
C GLN A 6 16.24 26.44 37.38
N ALA A 7 15.26 25.86 38.08
CA ALA A 7 14.66 24.59 37.71
C ALA A 7 14.06 24.73 36.30
N HIS A 8 14.66 24.01 35.36
CA HIS A 8 14.20 23.85 33.99
C HIS A 8 12.82 23.17 34.03
N SER A 9 11.76 23.96 34.01
CA SER A 9 10.38 23.47 33.91
C SER A 9 10.17 22.91 32.50
N VAL A 10 10.40 21.60 32.35
CA VAL A 10 10.03 20.85 31.16
C VAL A 10 8.50 20.96 31.00
N ASP A 11 8.07 21.66 29.95
CA ASP A 11 6.66 21.86 29.63
C ASP A 11 6.01 20.51 29.26
N PRO A 12 5.04 19.97 30.05
CA PRO A 12 4.46 18.65 29.81
C PRO A 12 3.60 18.57 28.53
N LYS A 13 3.43 19.68 27.79
CA LYS A 13 2.64 19.73 26.57
C LYS A 13 3.39 19.30 25.30
N VAL A 14 4.71 19.11 25.35
CA VAL A 14 5.51 18.75 24.17
C VAL A 14 5.63 17.23 23.96
N THR A 15 5.24 16.40 24.93
CA THR A 15 5.41 14.94 24.88
C THR A 15 4.33 14.19 24.08
N GLY A 16 3.30 14.86 23.55
CA GLY A 16 2.14 14.19 22.97
C GLY A 16 1.62 14.73 21.64
N ALA A 17 2.30 15.72 21.04
CA ALA A 17 1.92 16.20 19.72
C ALA A 17 2.21 15.10 18.70
N LYS A 18 1.17 14.34 18.35
CA LYS A 18 1.13 13.46 17.18
C LYS A 18 1.71 14.24 15.99
N LEU A 19 2.96 13.98 15.64
CA LEU A 19 3.67 14.60 14.51
C LEU A 19 3.04 14.25 13.15
N TYR A 20 2.00 13.41 13.14
CA TYR A 20 1.17 13.12 11.98
C TYR A 20 -0.16 13.90 12.08
N GLY A 21 -0.09 15.19 11.81
CA GLY A 21 -1.28 15.97 11.47
C GLY A 21 -1.75 15.61 10.06
N GLY A 22 -3.00 15.15 9.94
CA GLY A 22 -3.77 15.36 8.71
C GLY A 22 -4.13 14.16 7.83
N THR A 23 -4.60 13.03 8.36
CA THR A 23 -5.34 12.04 7.55
C THR A 23 -6.33 11.20 8.35
N GLN A 24 -6.81 11.70 9.50
CA GLN A 24 -7.85 11.00 10.26
C GLN A 24 -9.18 11.07 9.50
N GLY A 25 -9.41 10.08 8.62
CA GLY A 25 -10.65 9.91 7.87
C GLY A 25 -10.59 10.14 6.36
N ARG A 26 -9.44 10.49 5.76
CA ARG A 26 -9.32 10.69 4.30
C ARG A 26 -8.44 9.61 3.66
N PHE A 27 -8.80 9.17 2.46
CA PHE A 27 -8.04 8.20 1.68
C PHE A 27 -6.88 8.88 0.94
N ILE A 28 -5.80 8.13 0.66
CA ILE A 28 -4.63 8.62 -0.06
C ILE A 28 -4.90 8.52 -1.56
N ARG A 29 -4.64 9.60 -2.30
CA ARG A 29 -4.87 9.72 -3.75
C ARG A 29 -3.70 10.35 -4.50
N THR A 30 -2.54 10.43 -3.87
CA THR A 30 -1.35 11.11 -4.39
C THR A 30 -0.22 10.11 -4.60
N GLY A 31 0.71 10.44 -5.51
CA GLY A 31 1.85 9.58 -5.84
C GLY A 31 1.43 8.32 -6.59
N LEU A 32 1.93 7.15 -6.18
CA LEU A 32 1.59 5.88 -6.84
C LEU A 32 0.08 5.56 -6.74
N TRP A 33 -0.59 6.03 -5.68
CA TRP A 33 -2.02 5.85 -5.46
C TRP A 33 -2.90 6.65 -6.42
N SER A 34 -2.37 7.65 -7.14
CA SER A 34 -3.14 8.31 -8.20
C SER A 34 -3.13 7.54 -9.52
N VAL A 35 -2.21 6.58 -9.67
CA VAL A 35 -2.05 5.77 -10.89
C VAL A 35 -2.76 4.42 -10.73
N SER A 36 -2.60 3.79 -9.57
CA SER A 36 -3.21 2.51 -9.24
C SER A 36 -3.75 2.54 -7.82
N ARG A 37 -4.95 1.97 -7.61
CA ARG A 37 -5.53 1.79 -6.28
C ARG A 37 -4.74 0.81 -5.43
N HIS A 38 -3.95 -0.08 -6.06
CA HIS A 38 -3.06 -1.03 -5.40
C HIS A 38 -1.67 -1.21 -6.09
N PRO A 39 -0.83 -0.15 -6.15
CA PRO A 39 0.58 -0.23 -6.52
C PRO A 39 1.40 -1.15 -5.59
N ASN A 40 0.99 -1.42 -4.34
CA ASN A 40 1.66 -2.41 -3.50
C ASN A 40 1.60 -3.81 -4.12
N TYR A 41 0.40 -4.22 -4.57
CA TYR A 41 0.22 -5.51 -5.25
C TYR A 41 0.87 -5.52 -6.63
N PHE A 42 0.85 -4.39 -7.34
CA PHE A 42 1.61 -4.26 -8.59
C PHE A 42 3.11 -4.50 -8.37
N GLY A 43 3.70 -3.88 -7.34
CA GLY A 43 5.11 -4.05 -7.00
C GLY A 43 5.44 -5.50 -6.66
N GLU A 44 4.57 -6.19 -5.92
CA GLU A 44 4.75 -7.60 -5.60
C GLU A 44 4.70 -8.49 -6.84
N ILE A 45 3.75 -8.26 -7.76
CA ILE A 45 3.66 -8.98 -9.04
C ILE A 45 4.94 -8.77 -9.86
N VAL A 46 5.40 -7.52 -10.01
CA VAL A 46 6.60 -7.19 -10.77
C VAL A 46 7.85 -7.79 -10.11
N LEU A 47 7.93 -7.79 -8.78
CA LEU A 47 9.04 -8.38 -8.04
C LEU A 47 9.11 -9.89 -8.26
N TRP A 48 7.99 -10.60 -8.15
CA TRP A 48 7.92 -12.04 -8.38
C TRP A 48 8.21 -12.42 -9.83
N LEU A 49 7.70 -11.65 -10.80
CA LEU A 49 8.05 -11.82 -12.22
C LEU A 49 9.54 -11.55 -12.47
N GLY A 50 10.09 -10.48 -11.91
CA GLY A 50 11.51 -10.13 -12.04
C GLY A 50 12.43 -11.20 -11.44
N LEU A 51 12.06 -11.75 -10.28
CA LEU A 51 12.77 -12.86 -9.66
C LEU A 51 12.72 -14.13 -10.52
N TYR A 52 11.53 -14.49 -11.02
CA TYR A 52 11.36 -15.63 -11.93
C TYR A 52 12.18 -15.47 -13.22
N LEU A 53 12.12 -14.30 -13.85
CA LEU A 53 12.90 -14.01 -15.05
C LEU A 53 14.41 -14.05 -14.79
N SER A 54 14.86 -13.51 -13.64
CA SER A 54 16.27 -13.56 -13.25
C SER A 54 16.75 -15.00 -13.02
N ALA A 55 15.91 -15.86 -12.42
CA ALA A 55 16.22 -17.27 -12.21
C ALA A 55 16.07 -18.11 -13.50
N SER A 56 15.28 -17.65 -14.48
CA SER A 56 15.01 -18.41 -15.70
C SER A 56 16.25 -18.73 -16.54
N SER A 57 17.31 -17.93 -16.41
CA SER A 57 18.56 -18.15 -17.16
C SER A 57 19.29 -19.44 -16.79
N VAL A 58 18.99 -20.03 -15.63
CA VAL A 58 19.61 -21.29 -15.17
C VAL A 58 18.67 -22.49 -15.25
N PHE A 59 17.44 -22.32 -15.75
CA PHE A 59 16.46 -23.40 -15.84
C PHE A 59 16.71 -24.28 -17.07
N LEU A 60 16.72 -25.60 -16.87
CA LEU A 60 17.12 -26.58 -17.91
C LEU A 60 15.92 -27.40 -18.43
N ARG A 61 14.89 -27.66 -17.60
CA ARG A 61 13.62 -28.28 -18.03
C ARG A 61 12.53 -28.21 -16.95
N THR A 62 12.64 -28.99 -15.89
CA THR A 62 11.60 -29.13 -14.86
C THR A 62 11.52 -27.91 -13.95
N GLU A 63 12.58 -27.11 -13.90
CA GLU A 63 12.69 -25.92 -13.07
C GLU A 63 11.73 -24.81 -13.55
N TYR A 64 11.28 -24.86 -14.81
CA TYR A 64 10.22 -23.97 -15.30
C TYR A 64 8.89 -24.16 -14.55
N LEU A 65 8.67 -25.31 -13.89
CA LEU A 65 7.54 -25.51 -12.98
C LEU A 65 7.56 -24.55 -11.78
N CYS A 66 8.70 -23.94 -11.45
CA CYS A 66 8.76 -22.87 -10.46
C CYS A 66 7.91 -21.65 -10.83
N VAL A 67 7.44 -21.52 -12.08
CA VAL A 67 6.43 -20.51 -12.47
C VAL A 67 5.13 -20.65 -11.70
N LEU A 68 4.84 -21.84 -11.15
CA LEU A 68 3.68 -22.06 -10.29
C LEU A 68 3.74 -21.20 -9.02
N CYS A 69 4.92 -20.85 -8.54
CA CYS A 69 5.11 -20.01 -7.36
C CYS A 69 4.60 -18.56 -7.58
N PRO A 70 5.14 -17.78 -8.54
CA PRO A 70 4.64 -16.44 -8.82
C PRO A 70 3.19 -16.43 -9.33
N VAL A 71 2.74 -17.51 -10.00
CA VAL A 71 1.33 -17.65 -10.40
C VAL A 71 0.41 -17.88 -9.20
N ALA A 72 0.82 -18.71 -8.24
CA ALA A 72 0.08 -18.92 -7.00
C ALA A 72 0.02 -17.64 -6.16
N ASP A 73 1.12 -16.90 -6.05
CA ASP A 73 1.15 -15.59 -5.37
C ASP A 73 0.23 -14.57 -6.06
N LEU A 74 0.26 -14.49 -7.39
CA LEU A 74 -0.66 -13.66 -8.17
C LEU A 74 -2.12 -14.03 -7.88
N LEU A 75 -2.46 -15.32 -7.85
CA LEU A 75 -3.81 -15.79 -7.56
C LEU A 75 -4.22 -15.49 -6.12
N LEU A 76 -3.31 -15.69 -5.16
CA LEU A 76 -3.57 -15.41 -3.74
C LEU A 76 -3.87 -13.92 -3.52
N ILE A 77 -3.05 -13.05 -4.10
CA ILE A 77 -3.20 -11.60 -4.01
C ILE A 77 -4.46 -11.11 -4.72
N THR A 78 -4.75 -11.61 -5.92
CA THR A 78 -5.89 -11.14 -6.71
C THR A 78 -7.23 -11.72 -6.23
N ARG A 79 -7.26 -12.93 -5.66
CA ARG A 79 -8.52 -13.64 -5.35
C ARG A 79 -8.78 -13.88 -3.87
N VAL A 80 -7.76 -14.03 -3.03
CA VAL A 80 -7.95 -14.49 -1.65
C VAL A 80 -7.74 -13.36 -0.65
N THR A 81 -6.59 -12.70 -0.71
CA THR A 81 -6.14 -11.81 0.38
C THR A 81 -6.16 -10.33 0.01
N GLY A 82 -5.87 -9.99 -1.24
CA GLY A 82 -5.44 -8.64 -1.54
C GLY A 82 -6.59 -7.69 -1.84
N VAL A 83 -7.01 -7.67 -3.09
CA VAL A 83 -7.77 -6.55 -3.66
C VAL A 83 -9.24 -6.48 -3.21
N PRO A 84 -10.04 -7.57 -3.27
CA PRO A 84 -11.49 -7.45 -3.05
C PRO A 84 -11.82 -7.10 -1.60
N ARG A 85 -11.07 -7.65 -0.65
CA ARG A 85 -11.29 -7.41 0.79
C ARG A 85 -10.90 -5.99 1.17
N LEU A 86 -9.82 -5.45 0.58
CA LEU A 86 -9.39 -4.08 0.83
C LEU A 86 -10.35 -3.06 0.23
N GLU A 87 -10.84 -3.31 -0.98
CA GLU A 87 -11.86 -2.48 -1.61
C GLU A 87 -13.18 -2.52 -0.82
N GLU A 88 -13.61 -3.68 -0.33
CA GLU A 88 -14.80 -3.77 0.49
C GLU A 88 -14.64 -3.02 1.82
N ALA A 89 -13.47 -3.12 2.47
CA ALA A 89 -13.17 -2.36 3.68
C ALA A 89 -13.10 -0.84 3.42
N ALA A 90 -12.52 -0.43 2.30
CA ALA A 90 -12.45 0.97 1.89
C ALA A 90 -13.84 1.51 1.55
N PHE A 91 -14.67 0.72 0.86
CA PHE A 91 -16.06 1.05 0.56
C PHE A 91 -16.92 1.15 1.82
N ARG A 92 -16.73 0.27 2.81
CA ARG A 92 -17.41 0.39 4.12
C ARG A 92 -17.03 1.68 4.86
N ARG A 93 -15.82 2.20 4.65
CA ARG A 93 -15.31 3.38 5.34
C ARG A 93 -15.60 4.70 4.62
N TRP A 94 -15.53 4.70 3.29
CA TRP A 94 -15.62 5.90 2.44
C TRP A 94 -16.68 5.82 1.35
N GLY A 95 -17.47 4.75 1.29
CA GLY A 95 -18.51 4.55 0.26
C GLY A 95 -19.63 5.59 0.27
N HIS A 96 -19.75 6.38 1.34
CA HIS A 96 -20.68 7.52 1.41
C HIS A 96 -20.06 8.85 0.94
N ASP A 97 -18.75 8.89 0.70
CA ASP A 97 -18.03 10.10 0.29
C ASP A 97 -18.01 10.24 -1.25
N PRO A 98 -18.60 11.29 -1.84
CA PRO A 98 -18.58 11.50 -3.28
C PRO A 98 -17.16 11.67 -3.84
N ALA A 99 -16.20 12.16 -3.06
CA ALA A 99 -14.80 12.28 -3.50
C ALA A 99 -14.14 10.89 -3.66
N TYR A 100 -14.56 9.90 -2.87
CA TYR A 100 -14.08 8.52 -3.01
C TYR A 100 -14.63 7.87 -4.28
N HIS A 101 -15.88 8.17 -4.66
CA HIS A 101 -16.47 7.67 -5.91
C HIS A 101 -15.77 8.26 -7.15
N GLU A 102 -15.42 9.54 -7.10
CA GLU A 102 -14.63 10.18 -8.17
C GLU A 102 -13.23 9.57 -8.29
N TYR A 103 -12.60 9.25 -7.16
CA TYR A 103 -11.32 8.54 -7.11
C TYR A 103 -11.42 7.12 -7.70
N LEU A 104 -12.46 6.35 -7.37
CA LEU A 104 -12.70 5.02 -7.94
C LEU A 104 -12.88 5.04 -9.46
N ARG A 105 -13.50 6.11 -10.01
CA ARG A 105 -13.70 6.28 -11.45
C ARG A 105 -12.44 6.69 -12.20
N SER A 106 -11.59 7.49 -11.56
CA SER A 106 -10.38 8.03 -12.19
C SER A 106 -9.15 7.13 -12.03
N THR A 107 -9.17 6.20 -11.07
CA THR A 107 -7.98 5.41 -10.70
C THR A 107 -8.16 3.93 -11.03
N ALA A 108 -7.26 3.39 -11.86
CA ALA A 108 -7.23 1.98 -12.20
C ALA A 108 -7.02 1.10 -10.96
N LEU A 109 -7.53 -0.12 -10.98
CA LEU A 109 -7.57 -0.98 -9.79
C LEU A 109 -6.18 -1.56 -9.45
N LEU A 110 -5.41 -1.94 -10.47
CA LEU A 110 -4.11 -2.61 -10.30
C LEU A 110 -3.11 -2.22 -11.38
N VAL A 111 -3.49 -2.38 -12.65
CA VAL A 111 -2.69 -2.03 -13.83
C VAL A 111 -3.61 -1.30 -14.80
N PRO A 112 -3.18 -0.21 -15.47
CA PRO A 112 -3.95 0.32 -16.59
C PRO A 112 -4.13 -0.81 -17.62
N TYR A 113 -5.39 -1.15 -17.94
CA TYR A 113 -5.82 -2.17 -18.92
C TYR A 113 -5.93 -3.65 -18.47
N LEU A 114 -5.63 -4.02 -17.23
CA LEU A 114 -6.13 -5.27 -16.64
C LEU A 114 -7.09 -4.94 -15.49
N TRP A 115 -8.38 -4.89 -15.86
CA TRP A 115 -9.56 -4.62 -15.01
C TRP A 115 -9.83 -3.15 -14.66
#